data_AF-A0A1W2AQI5-F1
#
_entry.id   AF-A0A1W2AQI5-F1
#
_cell.length_a   1.000
_cell.length_b   1.000
_cell.length_c   1.000
_cell.angle_alpha   90.00
_cell.angle_beta   90.00
_cell.angle_gamma   90.00
#
_symmetry.space_group_name_H-M   'P 1'
#
loop_
_entity.id
_entity.type
_entity.pdbx_description
1 polymer ?
#
loop_
_entity_poly.entity_id
_entity_poly.type
_entity_poly.pdbx_seq_one_letter_code
_entity_poly.pdbx_strand_id
1 'polypeptide(L)'
;MDKDLAAAMMLERCSCYDKSLAAAKKVLDKGGTDSEDSFMARKIIRSLGEEFLKQRFMEKALECYALLTDADHGVDSCPDTDDAQAFEDMGPNNIALKTMVSEDVFELFQAVQNSGCSTASNQEELLREAVYQLILKYASDETVRKMLFNKLEKVIRKDI
;
A
#
# COMPACT_ATOMS: atom_id res chain seq x y z
N MET A 1 2.76 -33.36 -0.43
CA MET A 1 2.91 -32.20 -1.33
C MET A 1 1.63 -32.02 -2.10
N ASP A 2 0.87 -31.00 -1.72
CA ASP A 2 -0.36 -30.59 -2.38
C ASP A 2 -0.13 -30.22 -3.86
N LYS A 3 -1.10 -30.53 -4.73
CA LYS A 3 -1.01 -30.27 -6.18
C LYS A 3 -1.00 -28.78 -6.50
N ASP A 4 -1.72 -27.97 -5.73
CA ASP A 4 -1.75 -26.52 -5.89
C ASP A 4 -0.44 -25.90 -5.40
N LEU A 5 0.23 -26.48 -4.40
CA LEU A 5 1.57 -26.02 -3.97
C LEU A 5 2.62 -26.24 -5.06
N ALA A 6 2.64 -27.43 -5.68
CA ALA A 6 3.52 -27.72 -6.80
C ALA A 6 3.26 -26.78 -7.99
N ALA A 7 1.98 -26.48 -8.27
CA ALA A 7 1.59 -25.52 -9.29
C ALA A 7 2.04 -24.09 -8.95
N ALA A 8 1.88 -23.65 -7.69
CA ALA A 8 2.32 -22.33 -7.24
C ALA A 8 3.84 -22.16 -7.42
N MET A 9 4.64 -23.13 -6.96
CA MET A 9 6.10 -23.10 -7.14
C MET A 9 6.52 -23.04 -8.61
N MET A 10 5.86 -23.81 -9.48
CA MET A 10 6.16 -23.79 -10.92
C MET A 10 5.80 -22.45 -11.55
N LEU A 11 4.63 -21.91 -11.24
CA LEU A 11 4.12 -20.65 -11.81
C LEU A 11 4.93 -19.44 -11.33
N GLU A 12 5.39 -19.44 -10.08
CA GLU A 12 6.31 -18.44 -9.55
C GLU A 12 7.63 -18.42 -10.34
N ARG A 13 8.24 -19.59 -10.58
CA ARG A 13 9.48 -19.71 -11.37
C ARG A 13 9.30 -19.32 -12.84
N CYS A 14 8.09 -19.46 -13.38
CA CYS A 14 7.73 -19.02 -14.74
C CYS A 14 7.24 -17.57 -14.81
N SER A 15 7.39 -16.77 -13.74
CA SER A 15 6.92 -15.38 -13.65
C SER A 15 5.42 -15.21 -13.93
N CYS A 16 4.62 -16.26 -13.76
CA CYS A 16 3.17 -16.23 -13.88
C CYS A 16 2.53 -15.84 -12.54
N TYR A 17 2.88 -14.65 -12.03
CA TYR A 17 2.67 -14.25 -10.64
C TYR A 17 1.20 -14.29 -10.18
N ASP A 18 0.25 -13.80 -10.99
CA ASP A 18 -1.18 -13.84 -10.64
C ASP A 18 -1.72 -15.27 -10.48
N LYS A 19 -1.30 -16.18 -11.37
CA LYS A 19 -1.71 -17.59 -11.32
C LYS A 19 -1.03 -18.31 -10.17
N SER A 20 0.22 -17.95 -9.87
CA SER A 20 0.94 -18.46 -8.71
C SER A 20 0.24 -18.04 -7.40
N LEU A 21 -0.14 -16.78 -7.27
CA LEU A 21 -0.87 -16.26 -6.11
C LEU A 21 -2.20 -16.99 -5.91
N ALA A 22 -2.96 -17.19 -6.99
CA ALA A 22 -4.24 -17.91 -6.93
C ALA A 22 -4.05 -19.39 -6.52
N ALA A 23 -2.96 -20.03 -6.92
CA ALA A 23 -2.64 -21.41 -6.51
C ALA A 23 -2.20 -21.46 -5.04
N ALA A 24 -1.34 -20.55 -4.59
CA ALA A 24 -0.90 -20.47 -3.20
C ALA A 24 -2.05 -20.20 -2.23
N LYS A 25 -3.00 -19.33 -2.62
CA LYS A 25 -4.25 -19.10 -1.86
C LYS A 25 -5.03 -20.39 -1.60
N LYS A 26 -5.22 -21.21 -2.63
CA LYS A 26 -5.93 -22.49 -2.51
C LYS A 26 -5.24 -23.45 -1.54
N VAL A 27 -3.91 -23.39 -1.44
CA VAL A 27 -3.16 -24.18 -0.44
C VAL A 27 -3.48 -23.70 0.97
N LEU A 28 -3.51 -22.38 1.20
CA LEU A 28 -3.88 -21.80 2.49
C LEU A 28 -5.35 -22.07 2.87
N ASP A 29 -6.27 -22.04 1.90
CA ASP A 29 -7.69 -22.32 2.13
C ASP A 29 -7.96 -23.80 2.49
N LYS A 30 -7.06 -24.71 2.07
CA LYS A 30 -7.17 -26.16 2.29
C LYS A 30 -6.36 -26.67 3.49
N GLY A 31 -5.26 -25.99 3.80
CA GLY A 31 -4.29 -26.43 4.79
C GLY A 31 -4.68 -25.99 6.21
N GLY A 32 -4.34 -26.81 7.20
CA GLY A 32 -4.25 -26.31 8.58
C GLY A 32 -3.18 -25.23 8.69
N THR A 33 -3.35 -24.26 9.58
CA THR A 33 -2.43 -23.13 9.79
C THR A 33 -0.98 -23.57 9.99
N ASP A 34 -0.76 -24.74 10.59
CA ASP A 34 0.56 -25.29 10.95
C ASP A 34 1.08 -26.38 10.00
N SER A 35 0.49 -26.54 8.82
CA SER A 35 0.98 -27.54 7.86
C SER A 35 2.24 -27.05 7.13
N GLU A 36 3.17 -27.97 6.83
CA GLU A 36 4.37 -27.67 6.02
C GLU A 36 4.00 -27.08 4.65
N ASP A 37 2.89 -27.56 4.06
CA ASP A 37 2.37 -27.06 2.79
C ASP A 37 1.87 -25.59 2.93
N SER A 38 1.25 -25.23 4.07
CA SER A 38 0.85 -23.84 4.40
C SER A 38 2.06 -22.93 4.61
N PHE A 39 3.09 -23.40 5.30
CA PHE A 39 4.34 -22.66 5.48
C PHE A 39 5.00 -22.34 4.14
N MET A 40 5.08 -23.33 3.26
CA MET A 40 5.63 -23.15 1.92
C MET A 40 4.78 -22.22 1.06
N ALA A 41 3.45 -22.30 1.14
CA ALA A 41 2.56 -21.37 0.45
C ALA A 41 2.74 -19.92 0.89
N ARG A 42 2.91 -19.66 2.20
CA ARG A 42 3.23 -18.32 2.73
C ARG A 42 4.57 -17.80 2.22
N LYS A 43 5.59 -18.65 2.13
CA LYS A 43 6.89 -18.28 1.57
C LYS A 43 6.78 -17.81 0.10
N ILE A 44 5.99 -18.53 -0.70
CA ILE A 44 5.68 -18.14 -2.09
C ILE A 44 4.93 -16.81 -2.12
N ILE A 45 3.88 -16.64 -1.29
CA ILE A 45 3.11 -15.39 -1.22
C ILE A 45 3.99 -14.20 -0.84
N ARG A 46 4.94 -14.37 0.10
CA ARG A 46 5.92 -13.33 0.44
C ARG A 46 6.78 -12.95 -0.76
N SER A 47 7.33 -13.93 -1.47
CA SER A 47 8.15 -13.67 -2.66
C SER A 47 7.35 -12.97 -3.77
N LEU A 48 6.09 -13.36 -3.98
CA LEU A 48 5.19 -12.69 -4.91
C LEU A 48 4.90 -11.24 -4.49
N GLY A 49 4.68 -10.98 -3.20
CA GLY A 49 4.50 -9.62 -2.67
C GLY A 49 5.69 -8.72 -2.96
N GLU A 50 6.91 -9.22 -2.78
CA GLU A 50 8.15 -8.51 -3.11
C GLU A 50 8.25 -8.21 -4.62
N GLU A 51 7.89 -9.16 -5.48
CA GLU A 51 7.90 -8.97 -6.93
C GLU A 51 6.82 -7.99 -7.41
N PHE A 52 5.62 -8.03 -6.82
CA PHE A 52 4.57 -7.04 -7.12
C PHE A 52 4.96 -5.63 -6.66
N LEU A 53 5.64 -5.49 -5.52
CA LEU A 53 6.20 -4.21 -5.08
C LEU A 53 7.24 -3.67 -6.06
N LYS A 54 8.18 -4.50 -6.52
CA LYS A 54 9.18 -4.11 -7.54
C LYS A 54 8.52 -3.62 -8.82
N GLN A 55 7.41 -4.25 -9.22
CA GLN A 55 6.63 -3.90 -10.40
C GLN A 55 5.63 -2.76 -10.19
N ARG A 56 5.54 -2.19 -8.97
CA ARG A 56 4.60 -1.14 -8.57
C ARG A 56 3.12 -1.54 -8.65
N PHE A 57 2.82 -2.83 -8.60
CA PHE A 57 1.45 -3.34 -8.46
C PHE A 57 1.04 -3.36 -6.98
N MET A 58 0.78 -2.16 -6.44
CA MET A 58 0.46 -1.96 -5.01
C MET A 58 -0.74 -2.80 -4.53
N GLU A 59 -1.82 -2.87 -5.31
CA GLU A 59 -3.02 -3.65 -4.93
C GLU A 59 -2.69 -5.14 -4.75
N LYS A 60 -1.89 -5.70 -5.65
CA LYS A 60 -1.44 -7.09 -5.60
C LYS A 60 -0.42 -7.36 -4.50
N ALA A 61 0.46 -6.40 -4.24
CA ALA A 61 1.37 -6.48 -3.10
C ALA A 61 0.60 -6.49 -1.78
N LEU A 62 -0.36 -5.58 -1.60
CA LEU A 62 -1.22 -5.53 -0.41
C LEU A 62 -2.07 -6.80 -0.25
N GLU A 63 -2.59 -7.35 -1.35
CA GLU A 63 -3.28 -8.65 -1.36
C GLU A 63 -2.37 -9.77 -0.82
N CYS A 64 -1.09 -9.78 -1.19
CA CYS A 64 -0.13 -10.78 -0.67
C CYS A 64 0.14 -10.59 0.82
N TYR A 65 0.34 -9.35 1.28
CA TYR A 65 0.61 -9.08 2.69
C TYR A 65 -0.60 -9.35 3.59
N ALA A 66 -1.81 -9.04 3.14
CA ALA A 66 -3.05 -9.37 3.87
C ALA A 66 -3.16 -10.87 4.15
N LEU A 67 -2.83 -11.72 3.18
CA LEU A 67 -2.85 -13.18 3.35
C LEU A 67 -1.79 -13.70 4.34
N LEU A 68 -0.73 -12.93 4.57
CA LEU A 68 0.30 -13.26 5.55
C LEU A 68 -0.12 -12.85 6.96
N THR A 69 -0.91 -11.78 7.09
CA THR A 69 -1.40 -11.24 8.37
C THR A 69 -2.72 -11.83 8.84
N ASP A 70 -3.58 -12.29 7.93
CA ASP A 70 -4.93 -12.81 8.25
C ASP A 70 -4.92 -14.22 8.88
N ALA A 71 -3.74 -14.73 9.23
CA ALA A 71 -3.64 -15.90 10.08
C ALA A 71 -3.76 -15.51 11.55
N ASP A 72 -5.00 -15.41 11.99
CA ASP A 72 -5.39 -15.56 13.39
C ASP A 72 -4.97 -14.47 14.39
N HIS A 73 -5.08 -13.20 13.99
CA HIS A 73 -5.20 -12.12 14.96
C HIS A 73 -6.50 -11.37 14.73
N GLY A 74 -7.50 -11.71 15.54
CA GLY A 74 -8.69 -10.88 15.71
C GLY A 74 -8.26 -9.43 15.90
N VAL A 75 -8.84 -8.55 15.09
CA VAL A 75 -8.57 -7.12 15.05
C VAL A 75 -9.06 -6.46 16.35
N ASP A 76 -8.34 -6.66 17.46
CA ASP A 76 -8.61 -5.96 18.73
C ASP A 76 -7.37 -5.64 19.57
N SER A 77 -6.17 -5.92 19.07
CA SER A 77 -4.95 -5.45 19.70
C SER A 77 -3.89 -5.20 18.64
N CYS A 78 -3.27 -4.01 18.68
CA CYS A 78 -1.99 -3.80 18.03
C CYS A 78 -1.09 -4.98 18.41
N PRO A 79 -0.46 -5.69 17.44
CA PRO A 79 0.32 -6.87 17.79
C PRO A 79 1.43 -6.43 18.73
N ASP A 80 1.38 -6.94 19.97
CA ASP A 80 2.50 -6.86 20.87
C ASP A 80 3.69 -7.55 20.17
N THR A 81 4.88 -7.01 20.41
CA THR A 81 6.16 -7.30 19.75
C THR A 81 6.59 -8.78 19.69
N ASP A 82 5.83 -9.71 20.27
CA ASP A 82 6.18 -11.12 20.41
C ASP A 82 5.80 -11.99 19.19
N ASP A 83 4.85 -11.58 18.34
CA ASP A 83 4.47 -12.36 17.13
C ASP A 83 5.49 -12.22 15.97
N ALA A 84 6.49 -11.35 16.12
CA ALA A 84 7.55 -11.17 15.12
C ALA A 84 8.45 -12.40 14.94
N GLN A 85 8.46 -13.33 15.90
CA GLN A 85 9.32 -14.52 15.88
C GLN A 85 8.85 -15.59 14.89
N ALA A 86 7.55 -15.72 14.62
CA ALA A 86 7.01 -16.76 13.75
C ALA A 86 7.47 -16.64 12.27
N PHE A 87 8.01 -15.49 11.90
CA PHE A 87 8.44 -15.18 10.53
C PHE A 87 9.92 -14.79 10.41
N GLU A 88 10.72 -14.92 11.49
CA GLU A 88 12.16 -14.61 11.46
C GLU A 88 12.91 -15.39 10.36
N ASP A 89 12.50 -16.63 10.11
CA ASP A 89 13.09 -17.50 9.08
C ASP A 89 12.73 -17.11 7.64
N MET A 90 11.82 -16.16 7.43
CA MET A 90 11.40 -15.73 6.10
C MET A 90 12.28 -14.63 5.50
N GLY A 91 13.22 -14.06 6.26
CA GLY A 91 14.10 -12.97 5.83
C GLY A 91 13.69 -11.61 6.41
N PRO A 92 14.40 -10.51 6.06
CA PRO A 92 14.26 -9.22 6.76
C PRO A 92 12.82 -8.70 6.72
N ASN A 93 12.30 -8.26 7.88
CA ASN A 93 10.93 -7.74 8.03
C ASN A 93 10.74 -6.33 7.45
N ASN A 94 11.81 -5.72 6.94
CA ASN A 94 11.80 -4.36 6.41
C ASN A 94 12.35 -4.34 4.99
N ILE A 95 11.61 -3.69 4.07
CA ILE A 95 12.05 -3.39 2.71
C ILE A 95 12.10 -1.87 2.56
N ALA A 96 13.28 -1.34 2.24
CA ALA A 96 13.44 0.08 1.94
C ALA A 96 12.83 0.38 0.56
N LEU A 97 11.68 1.03 0.53
CA LEU A 97 11.02 1.47 -0.70
C LEU A 97 11.51 2.87 -1.10
N LYS A 98 11.96 3.02 -2.35
CA LYS A 98 12.33 4.33 -2.92
C LYS A 98 11.29 4.74 -3.95
N THR A 99 10.36 5.59 -3.55
CA THR A 99 9.36 6.17 -4.45
C THR A 99 9.88 7.49 -5.02
N MET A 100 9.78 7.67 -6.34
CA MET A 100 10.03 8.97 -6.97
C MET A 100 8.71 9.72 -7.05
N VAL A 101 8.66 10.87 -6.40
CA VAL A 101 7.54 11.82 -6.52
C VAL A 101 7.82 12.72 -7.72
N SER A 102 6.78 13.19 -8.42
CA SER A 102 6.95 14.16 -9.50
C SER A 102 7.62 15.44 -9.00
N GLU A 103 8.40 16.07 -9.86
CA GLU A 103 9.16 17.30 -9.56
C GLU A 103 8.27 18.40 -8.97
N ASP A 104 7.08 18.61 -9.55
CA ASP A 104 6.08 19.57 -9.06
C ASP A 104 5.70 19.38 -7.57
N VAL A 105 5.64 18.13 -7.10
CA VAL A 105 5.27 17.82 -5.71
C VAL A 105 6.49 17.99 -4.80
N PHE A 106 7.69 17.70 -5.32
CA PHE A 106 8.94 17.96 -4.61
C PHE A 106 9.21 19.46 -4.43
N GLU A 107 8.91 20.27 -5.43
CA GLU A 107 8.96 21.73 -5.35
C GLU A 107 7.95 22.28 -4.33
N LEU A 108 6.74 21.70 -4.28
CA LEU A 108 5.75 22.04 -3.24
C LEU A 108 6.28 21.76 -1.83
N PHE A 109 6.95 20.63 -1.61
CA PHE A 109 7.57 20.31 -0.32
C PHE A 109 8.66 21.32 0.05
N GLN A 110 9.55 21.66 -0.89
CA GLN A 110 10.59 22.65 -0.63
C GLN A 110 10.00 24.03 -0.35
N ALA A 111 8.97 24.45 -1.07
CA ALA A 111 8.32 25.74 -0.87
C ALA A 111 7.70 25.86 0.53
N VAL A 112 7.09 24.78 1.03
CA VAL A 112 6.47 24.75 2.36
C VAL A 112 7.52 24.69 3.45
N GLN A 113 8.56 23.88 3.29
CA GLN A 113 9.67 23.80 4.23
C GLN A 113 10.43 25.15 4.34
N ASN A 114 10.55 25.88 3.24
CA ASN A 114 11.20 27.20 3.19
C ASN A 114 10.28 28.37 3.60
N SER A 115 8.98 28.12 3.84
CA SER A 115 8.00 29.18 4.16
C SER A 115 8.16 29.78 5.56
N GLY A 116 8.99 29.18 6.43
CA GLY A 116 9.24 29.63 7.80
C GLY A 116 8.06 29.42 8.77
N CYS A 117 6.90 28.99 8.26
CA CYS A 117 5.71 28.63 9.04
C CYS A 117 5.52 27.11 9.21
N SER A 118 6.40 26.30 8.63
CA SER A 118 6.31 24.84 8.70
C SER A 118 6.51 24.34 10.12
N THR A 119 5.48 23.69 10.67
CA THR A 119 5.57 22.94 11.94
C THR A 119 5.82 21.45 11.73
N ALA A 120 5.82 21.00 10.47
CA ALA A 120 5.98 19.59 10.13
C ALA A 120 7.35 19.03 10.56
N SER A 121 7.30 17.91 11.26
CA SER A 121 8.46 17.15 11.76
C SER A 121 8.86 15.98 10.84
N ASN A 122 7.95 15.57 9.96
CA ASN A 122 8.14 14.46 9.03
C ASN A 122 7.54 14.77 7.63
N GLN A 123 7.81 13.90 6.66
CA GLN A 123 7.40 14.10 5.25
C GLN A 123 5.87 14.01 5.05
N GLU A 124 5.18 13.22 5.87
CA GLU A 124 3.71 13.08 5.81
C GLU A 124 3.02 14.37 6.27
N GLU A 125 3.52 14.96 7.35
CA GLU A 125 3.08 16.27 7.85
C GLU A 125 3.39 17.37 6.86
N LEU A 126 4.55 17.35 6.19
CA LEU A 126 4.87 18.29 5.12
C LEU A 126 3.88 18.18 3.95
N LEU A 127 3.42 16.97 3.60
CA LEU A 127 2.46 16.78 2.51
C LEU A 127 1.09 17.31 2.89
N ARG A 128 0.65 16.98 4.09
CA ARG A 128 -0.61 17.46 4.64
C ARG A 128 -0.60 18.99 4.72
N GLU A 129 0.49 19.58 5.22
CA GLU A 129 0.64 21.04 5.31
C GLU A 129 0.71 21.69 3.93
N ALA A 130 1.43 21.11 2.97
CA ALA A 130 1.50 21.59 1.59
C ALA A 130 0.12 21.62 0.92
N VAL A 131 -0.64 20.54 1.06
CA VAL A 131 -2.01 20.45 0.52
C VAL A 131 -2.92 21.47 1.20
N TYR A 132 -2.84 21.63 2.51
CA TYR A 132 -3.63 22.64 3.22
C TYR A 132 -3.29 24.07 2.79
N GLN A 133 -2.00 24.42 2.67
CA GLN A 133 -1.59 25.73 2.19
C GLN A 133 -2.03 25.97 0.74
N LEU A 134 -1.97 24.94 -0.11
CA LEU A 134 -2.46 24.99 -1.48
C LEU A 134 -3.98 25.29 -1.50
N ILE A 135 -4.77 24.54 -0.73
CA ILE A 135 -6.21 24.75 -0.59
C ILE A 135 -6.51 26.16 -0.07
N LEU A 136 -5.81 26.61 0.97
CA LEU A 136 -6.00 27.94 1.54
C LEU A 136 -5.63 29.05 0.55
N LYS A 137 -4.55 28.89 -0.21
CA LYS A 137 -4.15 29.82 -1.28
C LYS A 137 -5.21 29.89 -2.38
N TYR A 138 -5.68 28.73 -2.86
CA TYR A 138 -6.75 28.67 -3.86
C TYR A 138 -8.09 29.20 -3.33
N ALA A 139 -8.40 28.99 -2.04
CA ALA A 139 -9.59 29.54 -1.40
C ALA A 139 -9.49 31.07 -1.22
N SER A 140 -8.28 31.58 -0.98
CA SER A 140 -8.00 33.01 -0.83
C SER A 140 -7.95 33.75 -2.17
N ASP A 141 -7.68 33.06 -3.27
CA ASP A 141 -7.68 33.61 -4.61
C ASP A 141 -9.11 33.91 -5.10
N GLU A 142 -9.39 35.21 -5.32
CA GLU A 142 -10.69 35.70 -5.76
C GLU A 142 -11.10 35.12 -7.14
N THR A 143 -10.14 34.89 -8.03
CA THR A 143 -10.38 34.38 -9.39
C THR A 143 -10.87 32.94 -9.34
N VAL A 144 -10.20 32.13 -8.52
CA VAL A 144 -10.54 30.71 -8.32
C VAL A 144 -11.88 30.59 -7.62
N ARG A 145 -12.11 31.41 -6.59
CA ARG A 145 -13.38 31.48 -5.87
C ARG A 145 -14.54 31.84 -6.81
N LYS A 146 -14.38 32.85 -7.66
CA LYS A 146 -15.37 33.22 -8.69
C LYS A 146 -15.61 32.09 -9.68
N MET A 147 -14.56 31.38 -10.10
CA MET A 147 -14.69 30.22 -11.01
C MET A 147 -15.48 29.07 -10.38
N LEU A 148 -15.22 28.76 -9.11
CA LEU A 148 -15.96 27.76 -8.34
C LEU A 148 -17.43 28.15 -8.17
N PHE A 149 -17.72 29.39 -7.76
CA PHE A 149 -19.09 29.89 -7.64
C PHE A 149 -19.83 29.85 -8.98
N ASN A 150 -19.19 30.27 -10.08
CA ASN A 150 -19.80 30.20 -11.41
C ASN A 150 -20.08 28.76 -11.88
N LYS A 151 -19.26 27.78 -11.48
CA LYS A 151 -19.53 26.36 -11.76
C LYS A 151 -20.64 25.81 -10.88
N LEU A 152 -20.62 26.10 -9.58
CA LEU A 152 -21.68 25.72 -8.64
C LEU A 152 -23.04 26.29 -9.06
N GLU A 153 -23.07 27.57 -9.46
CA GLU A 153 -24.28 28.22 -9.94
C GLU A 153 -24.83 27.54 -11.21
N LYS A 154 -23.97 27.08 -12.12
CA LYS A 154 -24.39 26.32 -13.31
C LYS A 154 -24.93 24.92 -12.99
N VAL A 155 -24.48 24.31 -11.90
CA VAL A 155 -24.98 23.00 -11.45
C VAL A 155 -26.31 23.18 -10.71
N ILE A 156 -26.39 24.13 -9.80
CA ILE A 156 -27.61 24.42 -9.01
C ILE A 156 -28.75 24.93 -9.90
N ARG A 157 -28.46 25.78 -10.91
CA ARG A 157 -29.48 26.26 -11.86
C ARG A 157 -29.89 25.23 -12.92
N LYS A 158 -29.23 24.07 -13.00
CA LYS A 158 -29.68 22.97 -13.88
C LYS A 158 -30.71 22.06 -13.23
N ASP A 159 -30.89 22.16 -11.91
CA ASP A 159 -31.84 21.37 -11.11
C ASP A 159 -33.07 22.20 -10.64
N ILE A 160 -33.34 23.37 -11.26
CA ILE A 160 -34.58 24.16 -11.14
C ILE A 160 -35.11 24.44 -12.54
#